data_AF-F0UPL8-F1
#
_entry.id   AF-F0UPL8-F1
#
_cell.length_a   1.000
_cell.length_b   1.000
_cell.length_c   1.000
_cell.angle_alpha   90.00
_cell.angle_beta   90.00
_cell.angle_gamma   90.00
#
_symmetry.space_group_name_H-M   'P 1'
#
loop_
_entity.id
_entity.type
_entity.pdbx_description
1 polymer ?
#
loop_
_entity_poly.entity_id
_entity_poly.type
_entity_poly.pdbx_seq_one_letter_code
_entity_poly.pdbx_strand_id
1 'polypeptide(L)'
;MELNGVPNDVVTNLNPFTLIIFIPLLDRFFYPTLRKFGIKLTPVKRITIGFVLAGSGMIAATVIQHYIYKLGPCGKQANECAAKNIPAPINVWVQTIPYVLGGVSEIFASVTSLEYAFTKAPKNMRSLVQAVALFMNAFSSALGQALVSLSEDPLLEWNYAVTAILAFVGAVGFWFTNRSTDKEEDALNNLPNGDCEVRTDDLERKLAEN
;
A
#
# COMPACT_ATOMS: atom_id res chain seq x y z
N MET A 1 -17.02 -2.01 -20.93
CA MET A 1 -16.84 -3.41 -20.51
C MET A 1 -18.21 -4.01 -20.36
N GLU A 2 -18.38 -5.30 -20.67
CA GLU A 2 -19.64 -5.98 -20.42
C GLU A 2 -19.80 -6.22 -18.92
N LEU A 3 -20.74 -5.51 -18.30
CA LEU A 3 -21.17 -5.81 -16.94
C LEU A 3 -22.11 -7.01 -17.02
N ASN A 4 -21.58 -8.22 -16.81
CA ASN A 4 -22.36 -9.46 -16.69
C ASN A 4 -23.24 -9.44 -15.41
N GLY A 5 -24.18 -8.51 -15.32
CA GLY A 5 -25.11 -8.34 -14.19
C GLY A 5 -24.50 -7.75 -12.91
N VAL A 6 -23.26 -7.25 -12.93
CA VAL A 6 -22.57 -6.73 -11.74
C VAL A 6 -22.73 -5.20 -11.66
N PRO A 7 -23.20 -4.63 -10.53
CA PRO A 7 -23.26 -3.19 -10.34
C PRO A 7 -21.87 -2.54 -10.41
N ASN A 8 -21.77 -1.34 -10.98
CA ASN A 8 -20.53 -0.55 -10.99
C ASN A 8 -20.00 -0.30 -9.57
N ASP A 9 -20.91 -0.28 -8.58
CA ASP A 9 -20.60 -0.18 -7.15
C ASP A 9 -19.74 -1.32 -6.62
N VAL A 10 -19.79 -2.50 -7.24
CA VAL A 10 -18.94 -3.62 -6.81
C VAL A 10 -17.47 -3.31 -7.12
N VAL A 11 -17.19 -2.68 -8.27
CA VAL A 11 -15.83 -2.35 -8.72
C VAL A 11 -15.16 -1.34 -7.79
N THR A 12 -15.89 -0.30 -7.37
CA THR A 12 -15.37 0.71 -6.43
C THR A 12 -15.19 0.17 -5.01
N ASN A 13 -16.00 -0.82 -4.60
CA ASN A 13 -15.89 -1.46 -3.30
C ASN A 13 -14.90 -2.64 -3.24
N LEU A 14 -14.26 -3.03 -4.36
CA LEU A 14 -13.27 -4.10 -4.38
C LEU A 14 -12.07 -3.83 -3.46
N ASN A 15 -11.66 -2.57 -3.30
CA ASN A 15 -10.53 -2.23 -2.44
C ASN A 15 -10.81 -2.50 -0.94
N PRO A 16 -11.89 -1.96 -0.33
CA PRO A 16 -12.29 -2.34 1.03
C PRO A 16 -12.49 -3.85 1.24
N PHE A 17 -13.09 -4.55 0.28
CA PHE A 17 -13.23 -6.01 0.37
C PHE A 17 -11.89 -6.73 0.39
N THR A 18 -10.94 -6.28 -0.43
CA THR A 18 -9.57 -6.80 -0.43
C THR A 18 -8.94 -6.61 0.94
N LEU A 19 -9.05 -5.44 1.55
CA LEU A 19 -8.51 -5.18 2.90
C LEU A 19 -9.11 -6.12 3.95
N ILE A 20 -10.44 -6.25 3.99
CA ILE A 20 -11.15 -7.08 4.98
C ILE A 20 -10.74 -8.56 4.86
N ILE A 21 -10.50 -9.06 3.64
CA ILE A 21 -10.12 -10.45 3.40
C ILE A 21 -8.62 -10.67 3.64
N PHE A 22 -7.76 -9.76 3.15
CA PHE A 22 -6.31 -9.96 3.16
C PHE A 22 -5.64 -9.59 4.47
N ILE A 23 -6.16 -8.66 5.27
CA ILE A 23 -5.60 -8.35 6.60
C ILE A 23 -5.52 -9.60 7.49
N PRO A 24 -6.62 -10.33 7.77
CA PRO A 24 -6.55 -11.52 8.62
C PRO A 24 -5.73 -12.64 7.97
N LEU A 25 -5.69 -12.71 6.63
CA LEU A 25 -4.87 -13.68 5.91
C LEU A 25 -3.37 -13.38 6.09
N LEU A 26 -2.95 -12.12 5.98
CA LEU A 26 -1.56 -11.71 6.16
C LEU A 26 -1.12 -11.90 7.62
N ASP A 27 -1.98 -11.54 8.57
CA ASP A 27 -1.72 -11.67 10.01
C ASP A 27 -1.61 -13.12 10.46
N ARG A 28 -2.54 -13.97 10.00
CA ARG A 28 -2.61 -15.37 10.44
C ARG A 28 -1.75 -16.33 9.62
N PHE A 29 -1.46 -16.00 8.36
CA PHE A 29 -0.76 -16.93 7.46
C PHE A 29 0.58 -16.38 7.01
N PHE A 30 0.64 -15.16 6.47
CA PHE A 30 1.85 -14.63 5.85
C PHE A 30 2.97 -14.36 6.88
N TYR A 31 2.71 -13.57 7.92
CA TYR A 31 3.72 -13.27 8.94
C TYR A 31 4.23 -14.50 9.71
N PRO A 32 3.39 -15.46 10.16
CA PRO A 32 3.90 -16.65 10.82
C PRO A 32 4.67 -17.57 9.87
N THR A 33 4.27 -17.65 8.60
CA THR A 33 5.02 -18.42 7.59
C THR A 33 6.40 -17.81 7.40
N LEU A 34 6.49 -16.48 7.32
CA LEU A 34 7.77 -15.82 7.13
C LEU A 34 8.68 -15.92 8.36
N ARG A 35 8.09 -15.89 9.57
CA ARG A 35 8.81 -16.19 10.81
C ARG A 35 9.33 -17.64 10.84
N LYS A 36 8.57 -18.62 10.31
CA LYS A 36 9.03 -20.01 10.16
C LYS A 36 10.20 -20.15 9.19
N PHE A 37 10.26 -19.31 8.15
CA PHE A 37 11.40 -19.25 7.23
C PHE A 37 12.61 -18.48 7.80
N GLY A 38 12.55 -18.01 9.04
CA GLY A 38 13.66 -17.29 9.70
C GLY A 38 13.90 -15.88 9.15
N ILE A 39 13.02 -15.37 8.27
CA ILE A 39 13.14 -14.03 7.70
C ILE A 39 12.44 -13.03 8.62
N LYS A 40 13.23 -12.25 9.36
CA LYS A 40 12.71 -11.11 10.14
C LYS A 40 12.41 -9.96 9.18
N LEU A 41 11.14 -9.76 8.83
CA LEU A 41 10.71 -8.57 8.09
C LEU A 41 10.61 -7.37 9.02
N THR A 42 11.58 -6.46 8.89
CA THR A 42 11.50 -5.12 9.45
C THR A 42 10.33 -4.33 8.83
N PRO A 43 9.78 -3.35 9.56
CA PRO A 43 8.74 -2.46 9.03
C PRO A 43 9.19 -1.74 7.73
N VAL A 44 10.47 -1.36 7.61
CA VAL A 44 11.03 -0.69 6.43
C VAL A 44 10.98 -1.60 5.18
N LYS A 45 11.36 -2.88 5.34
CA LYS A 45 11.28 -3.86 4.25
C LYS A 45 9.84 -4.10 3.79
N ARG A 46 8.89 -4.17 4.74
CA ARG A 46 7.45 -4.30 4.44
C ARG A 46 6.93 -3.13 3.61
N ILE A 47 7.25 -1.89 4.02
CA ILE A 47 6.83 -0.69 3.28
C ILE A 47 7.41 -0.68 1.86
N THR A 48 8.67 -1.10 1.71
CA THR A 48 9.31 -1.21 0.37
C THR A 48 8.60 -2.23 -0.52
N ILE A 49 8.24 -3.40 0.03
CA ILE A 49 7.44 -4.41 -0.68
C ILE A 49 6.09 -3.82 -1.09
N GLY A 50 5.45 -3.03 -0.23
CA GLY A 50 4.22 -2.30 -0.53
C GLY A 50 4.38 -1.41 -1.77
N PHE A 51 5.42 -0.57 -1.84
CA PHE A 51 5.65 0.28 -3.02
C PHE A 51 5.93 -0.53 -4.31
N VAL A 52 6.66 -1.65 -4.22
CA VAL A 52 6.88 -2.54 -5.37
C VAL A 52 5.57 -3.19 -5.84
N LEU A 53 4.73 -3.64 -4.91
CA LEU A 53 3.42 -4.19 -5.22
C LEU A 53 2.50 -3.15 -5.84
N ALA A 54 2.49 -1.91 -5.34
CA ALA A 54 1.75 -0.80 -5.93
C ALA A 54 2.20 -0.54 -7.38
N GLY A 55 3.52 -0.50 -7.63
CA GLY A 55 4.09 -0.38 -8.97
C GLY A 55 3.67 -1.53 -9.89
N SER A 56 3.70 -2.77 -9.39
CA SER A 56 3.25 -3.94 -10.16
C SER A 56 1.75 -3.91 -10.48
N GLY A 57 0.93 -3.40 -9.56
CA GLY A 57 -0.50 -3.21 -9.78
C GLY A 57 -0.79 -2.16 -10.85
N MET A 58 -0.02 -1.07 -10.87
CA MET A 58 -0.12 -0.05 -11.92
C MET A 58 0.36 -0.58 -13.28
N ILE A 59 1.43 -1.39 -13.33
CA ILE A 59 1.83 -2.09 -14.58
C ILE A 59 0.70 -2.98 -15.09
N ALA A 60 0.08 -3.76 -14.21
CA ALA A 60 -1.06 -4.60 -14.60
C ALA A 60 -2.22 -3.75 -15.15
N ALA A 61 -2.52 -2.61 -14.52
CA ALA A 61 -3.53 -1.66 -15.01
C ALA A 61 -3.18 -1.10 -16.40
N THR A 62 -1.92 -0.71 -16.64
CA THR A 62 -1.44 -0.24 -17.95
C THR A 62 -1.61 -1.31 -19.03
N VAL A 63 -1.23 -2.56 -18.73
CA VAL A 63 -1.37 -3.69 -19.67
C VAL A 63 -2.85 -3.95 -19.98
N ILE A 64 -3.71 -3.95 -18.97
CA ILE A 64 -5.16 -4.12 -19.14
C ILE A 64 -5.72 -3.00 -20.02
N GLN A 65 -5.33 -1.73 -19.76
CA GLN A 65 -5.74 -0.58 -20.55
C GLN A 65 -5.28 -0.68 -22.01
N HIS A 66 -4.05 -1.14 -22.24
CA HIS A 66 -3.52 -1.39 -23.58
C HIS A 66 -4.35 -2.44 -24.34
N TYR A 67 -4.71 -3.54 -23.68
CA TYR A 67 -5.59 -4.56 -24.27
C TYR A 67 -7.01 -4.05 -24.51
N ILE A 68 -7.53 -3.16 -23.65
CA ILE A 68 -8.83 -2.50 -23.87
C ILE A 68 -8.82 -1.67 -25.15
N TYR A 69 -7.78 -0.88 -25.39
CA TYR A 69 -7.65 -0.09 -26.61
C TYR A 69 -7.44 -0.95 -27.88
N LYS A 70 -6.81 -2.12 -27.75
CA LYS A 70 -6.52 -3.00 -28.89
C LYS A 70 -7.69 -3.90 -29.29
N LEU A 71 -8.46 -4.40 -28.32
CA LEU A 71 -9.60 -5.31 -28.57
C LEU A 71 -10.96 -4.59 -28.60
N GLY A 72 -11.05 -3.35 -28.13
CA GLY A 72 -12.28 -2.58 -28.16
C GLY A 72 -12.68 -2.18 -29.59
N PRO A 73 -13.98 -2.22 -29.96
CA PRO A 73 -14.47 -1.82 -31.28
C PRO A 73 -14.23 -0.34 -31.63
N CYS A 74 -13.68 0.43 -30.69
CA CYS A 74 -13.56 1.89 -30.75
C CYS A 74 -12.11 2.41 -30.64
N GLY A 75 -11.13 1.49 -30.67
CA GLY A 75 -9.71 1.84 -30.73
C GLY A 75 -9.27 2.82 -29.63
N LYS A 76 -8.63 3.92 -30.04
CA LYS A 76 -8.03 4.93 -29.14
C LYS A 76 -9.02 5.96 -28.57
N GLN A 77 -10.30 5.89 -28.92
CA GLN A 77 -11.36 6.82 -28.49
C GLN A 77 -12.40 6.07 -27.66
N ALA A 78 -12.01 5.59 -26.49
CA ALA A 78 -12.88 4.83 -25.60
C ALA A 78 -14.04 5.68 -25.04
N ASN A 79 -13.82 6.98 -24.83
CA ASN A 79 -14.81 7.94 -24.32
C ASN A 79 -15.97 8.15 -25.29
N GLU A 80 -15.72 8.20 -26.60
CA GLU A 80 -16.77 8.36 -27.61
C GLU A 80 -17.67 7.12 -27.73
N CYS A 81 -17.14 5.94 -27.39
CA CYS A 81 -17.92 4.70 -27.38
C CYS A 81 -18.59 4.37 -26.06
N ALA A 82 -18.04 4.85 -24.94
CA ALA A 82 -18.78 4.92 -23.68
C ALA A 82 -20.05 5.78 -23.85
N ALA A 83 -19.95 6.90 -24.58
CA ALA A 83 -21.11 7.73 -24.92
C ALA A 83 -22.12 7.04 -25.85
N LYS A 84 -21.70 6.04 -26.64
CA LYS A 84 -22.56 5.26 -27.55
C LYS A 84 -23.05 3.92 -26.96
N ASN A 85 -22.79 3.62 -25.68
CA ASN A 85 -23.17 2.36 -25.02
C ASN A 85 -22.71 1.09 -25.77
N ILE A 86 -21.56 1.13 -26.45
CA ILE A 86 -20.99 -0.07 -27.10
C ILE A 86 -19.99 -0.68 -26.12
N PRO A 87 -20.31 -1.79 -25.43
CA PRO A 87 -19.39 -2.35 -24.46
C PRO A 87 -18.20 -2.99 -25.17
N ALA A 88 -16.97 -2.65 -24.72
CA ALA A 88 -15.81 -3.46 -25.06
C ALA A 88 -16.00 -4.90 -24.51
N PRO A 89 -15.73 -5.95 -25.30
CA PRO A 89 -15.92 -7.36 -24.93
C PRO A 89 -14.80 -7.84 -24.00
N ILE A 90 -14.61 -7.14 -22.88
CA ILE A 90 -13.63 -7.45 -21.84
C ILE A 90 -14.38 -7.60 -20.54
N ASN A 91 -14.09 -8.70 -19.86
CA ASN A 91 -14.68 -9.07 -18.60
C ASN A 91 -14.20 -8.12 -17.48
N VAL A 92 -15.12 -7.58 -16.69
CA VAL A 92 -14.85 -6.66 -15.57
C VAL A 92 -13.92 -7.31 -14.53
N TRP A 93 -13.94 -8.63 -14.38
CA TRP A 93 -13.06 -9.38 -13.47
C TRP A 93 -11.57 -9.23 -13.75
N VAL A 94 -11.18 -8.82 -14.96
CA VAL A 94 -9.77 -8.52 -15.27
C VAL A 94 -9.26 -7.34 -14.43
N GLN A 95 -10.13 -6.40 -14.05
CA GLN A 95 -9.79 -5.30 -13.15
C GLN A 95 -9.58 -5.76 -11.70
N THR A 96 -10.10 -6.93 -11.31
CA THR A 96 -9.90 -7.44 -9.94
C THR A 96 -8.42 -7.61 -9.61
N ILE A 97 -7.58 -7.92 -10.60
CA ILE A 97 -6.14 -8.13 -10.41
C ILE A 97 -5.44 -6.84 -9.90
N PRO A 98 -5.49 -5.69 -10.61
CA PRO A 98 -4.87 -4.46 -10.12
C PRO A 98 -5.50 -3.96 -8.81
N TYR A 99 -6.81 -4.17 -8.59
CA TYR A 99 -7.46 -3.81 -7.32
C TYR A 99 -6.94 -4.64 -6.14
N VAL A 100 -6.79 -5.96 -6.31
CA VAL A 100 -6.24 -6.84 -5.27
C VAL A 100 -4.78 -6.50 -4.99
N LEU A 101 -3.96 -6.30 -6.03
CA LEU A 101 -2.57 -5.87 -5.86
C LEU A 101 -2.46 -4.51 -5.16
N GLY A 102 -3.34 -3.57 -5.52
CA GLY A 102 -3.45 -2.27 -4.87
C GLY A 102 -3.79 -2.39 -3.39
N GLY A 103 -4.83 -3.16 -3.04
CA GLY A 103 -5.23 -3.37 -1.65
C GLY A 103 -4.16 -4.08 -0.83
N VAL A 104 -3.48 -5.09 -1.37
CA VAL A 104 -2.34 -5.72 -0.68
C VAL A 104 -1.18 -4.73 -0.50
N SER A 105 -0.90 -3.88 -1.50
CA SER A 105 0.11 -2.83 -1.38
C SER A 105 -0.23 -1.83 -0.27
N GLU A 106 -1.51 -1.48 -0.10
CA GLU A 106 -2.00 -0.57 0.93
C GLU A 106 -1.75 -1.13 2.34
N ILE A 107 -1.95 -2.44 2.53
CA ILE A 107 -1.65 -3.11 3.81
C ILE A 107 -0.15 -3.00 4.14
N PHE A 108 0.72 -3.29 3.17
CA PHE A 108 2.16 -3.27 3.40
C PHE A 108 2.75 -1.85 3.53
N ALA A 109 2.21 -0.87 2.81
CA ALA A 109 2.72 0.49 2.84
C ALA A 109 2.00 1.36 3.89
N SER A 110 0.68 1.54 3.76
CA SER A 110 -0.09 2.49 4.57
C SER A 110 -0.26 2.02 6.02
N VAL A 111 -0.75 0.78 6.22
CA VAL A 111 -0.99 0.25 7.59
C VAL A 111 0.33 0.11 8.35
N THR A 112 1.35 -0.46 7.72
CA THR A 112 2.67 -0.65 8.36
C THR A 112 3.36 0.69 8.65
N SER A 113 3.25 1.69 7.77
CA SER A 113 3.87 3.01 8.01
C SER A 113 3.22 3.75 9.19
N LEU A 114 1.89 3.68 9.32
CA LEU A 114 1.17 4.25 10.47
C LEU A 114 1.51 3.52 11.76
N GLU A 115 1.52 2.19 11.75
CA GLU A 115 1.93 1.37 12.90
C GLU A 115 3.36 1.74 13.33
N TYR A 116 4.30 1.76 12.39
CA TYR A 116 5.69 2.13 12.64
C TYR A 116 5.82 3.55 13.20
N ALA A 117 5.14 4.53 12.60
CA ALA A 117 5.17 5.91 13.07
C ALA A 117 4.59 6.05 14.49
N PHE A 118 3.53 5.31 14.84
CA PHE A 118 2.98 5.30 16.19
C PHE A 118 3.87 4.60 17.22
N THR A 119 4.67 3.61 16.81
CA THR A 119 5.65 2.99 17.72
C THR A 119 6.83 3.92 18.05
N LYS A 120 7.19 4.82 17.12
CA LYS A 120 8.28 5.79 17.28
C LYS A 120 7.83 7.11 17.89
N ALA A 121 6.56 7.47 17.76
CA ALA A 121 6.04 8.73 18.31
C ALA A 121 5.79 8.65 19.83
N PRO A 122 6.12 9.72 20.58
CA PRO A 122 5.75 9.80 21.99
C PRO A 122 4.23 9.78 22.15
N LYS A 123 3.74 9.22 23.27
CA LYS A 123 2.31 8.96 23.51
C LYS A 123 1.40 10.19 23.26
N ASN A 124 1.91 11.39 23.54
CA ASN A 124 1.17 12.65 23.42
C ASN A 124 1.13 13.22 21.98
N MET A 125 1.89 12.65 21.02
CA MET A 125 2.01 13.17 19.65
C MET A 125 1.37 12.25 18.59
N ARG A 126 0.62 11.22 19.00
CA ARG A 126 -0.05 10.31 18.04
C ARG A 126 -1.03 11.06 17.13
N SER A 127 -1.72 12.09 17.61
CA SER A 127 -2.60 12.89 16.73
C SER A 127 -1.84 13.68 15.69
N LEU A 128 -0.61 14.14 15.99
CA LEU A 128 0.24 14.85 15.03
C LEU A 128 0.68 13.93 13.89
N VAL A 129 1.05 12.69 14.21
CA VAL A 129 1.37 11.67 13.19
C VAL A 129 0.19 11.44 12.26
N GLN A 130 -1.03 11.31 12.81
CA GLN A 130 -2.24 11.16 12.01
C GLN A 130 -2.50 12.40 11.13
N ALA A 131 -2.28 13.60 11.67
CA ALA A 131 -2.46 14.85 10.92
C ALA A 131 -1.49 14.93 9.72
N VAL A 132 -0.23 14.51 9.90
CA VAL A 132 0.76 14.44 8.80
C VAL A 132 0.33 13.41 7.76
N ALA A 133 -0.18 12.25 8.16
CA ALA A 133 -0.69 11.24 7.22
C ALA A 133 -1.87 11.76 6.39
N LEU A 134 -2.82 12.46 7.01
CA LEU A 134 -3.93 13.10 6.30
C LEU A 134 -3.47 14.23 5.36
N PHE A 135 -2.46 15.00 5.78
CA PHE A 135 -1.86 16.03 4.94
C PHE A 135 -1.19 15.42 3.69
N MET A 136 -0.50 14.28 3.82
CA MET A 136 0.05 13.55 2.68
C MET A 136 -1.04 13.05 1.73
N ASN A 137 -2.18 12.57 2.25
CA ASN A 137 -3.33 12.19 1.43
C ASN A 137 -3.92 13.38 0.66
N ALA A 138 -3.97 14.57 1.28
CA ALA A 138 -4.40 15.80 0.61
C ALA A 138 -3.46 16.17 -0.54
N PHE A 139 -2.15 16.09 -0.34
CA PHE A 139 -1.17 16.32 -1.40
C PHE A 139 -1.28 15.30 -2.54
N SER A 140 -1.46 14.01 -2.21
CA SER A 140 -1.72 12.97 -3.21
C SER A 140 -2.98 13.25 -4.03
N SER A 141 -4.05 13.72 -3.37
CA SER A 141 -5.32 14.06 -4.03
C SER A 141 -5.16 15.28 -4.95
N ALA A 142 -4.39 16.29 -4.51
CA ALA A 142 -4.08 17.46 -5.31
C ALA A 142 -3.27 17.10 -6.58
N LEU A 143 -2.27 16.22 -6.45
CA LEU A 143 -1.55 15.67 -7.61
C LEU A 143 -2.47 14.89 -8.54
N GLY A 144 -3.38 14.07 -7.99
CA GLY A 144 -4.39 13.37 -8.77
C GLY A 144 -5.25 14.31 -9.60
N GLN A 145 -5.69 15.43 -9.02
CA GLN A 145 -6.45 16.47 -9.73
C GLN A 145 -5.61 17.19 -10.80
N ALA A 146 -4.34 17.48 -10.50
CA ALA A 146 -3.43 18.09 -11.47
C ALA A 146 -3.21 17.21 -12.71
N LEU A 147 -3.29 15.89 -12.56
CA LEU A 147 -3.12 14.90 -13.64
C LEU A 147 -4.43 14.52 -14.34
N VAL A 148 -5.58 15.13 -14.00
CA VAL A 148 -6.87 14.84 -14.67
C VAL A 148 -6.84 15.15 -16.16
N SER A 149 -6.10 16.17 -16.59
CA SER A 149 -5.92 16.48 -18.02
C SER A 149 -5.15 15.38 -18.78
N LEU A 150 -4.34 14.57 -18.08
CA LEU A 150 -3.67 13.40 -18.64
C LEU A 150 -4.61 12.19 -18.74
N SER A 151 -5.81 12.27 -18.16
CA SER A 151 -6.85 11.25 -18.24
C SER A 151 -7.78 11.42 -19.46
N GLU A 152 -7.44 12.28 -20.42
CA GLU A 152 -8.10 12.30 -21.73
C GLU A 152 -7.56 11.17 -22.63
N ASP A 153 -8.43 10.57 -23.46
CA ASP A 153 -8.01 9.58 -24.45
C ASP A 153 -7.02 10.21 -25.46
N PRO A 154 -5.94 9.53 -25.90
CA PRO A 154 -5.41 8.20 -25.54
C PRO A 154 -4.33 8.23 -24.43
N LEU A 155 -4.26 9.28 -23.61
CA LEU A 155 -3.20 9.49 -22.62
C LEU A 155 -3.41 8.70 -21.32
N LEU A 156 -4.54 7.99 -21.17
CA LEU A 156 -4.83 7.16 -19.98
C LEU A 156 -3.77 6.07 -19.73
N GLU A 157 -3.28 5.43 -20.79
CA GLU A 157 -2.19 4.43 -20.70
C GLU A 157 -0.91 5.08 -20.17
N TRP A 158 -0.61 6.31 -20.61
CA TRP A 158 0.53 7.09 -20.13
C TRP A 158 0.36 7.52 -18.67
N ASN A 159 -0.86 7.82 -18.23
CA ASN A 159 -1.12 8.13 -16.83
C ASN A 159 -0.73 6.95 -15.93
N TYR A 160 -1.23 5.75 -16.24
CA TYR A 160 -0.88 4.54 -15.47
C TYR A 160 0.59 4.14 -15.59
N ALA A 161 1.21 4.35 -16.76
CA ALA A 161 2.64 4.10 -16.93
C ALA A 161 3.50 5.06 -16.08
N VAL A 162 3.15 6.35 -16.06
CA VAL A 162 3.86 7.36 -15.26
C VAL A 162 3.69 7.08 -13.77
N THR A 163 2.48 6.73 -13.31
CA THR A 163 2.28 6.37 -11.89
C THR A 163 3.02 5.10 -11.50
N ALA A 164 3.12 4.10 -12.40
CA ALA A 164 3.95 2.92 -12.17
C ALA A 164 5.43 3.29 -12.01
N ILE A 165 5.99 4.11 -12.91
CA ILE A 165 7.39 4.56 -12.84
C ILE A 165 7.63 5.33 -11.53
N LEU A 166 6.73 6.25 -11.17
CA LEU A 166 6.84 7.01 -9.92
C LEU A 166 6.80 6.09 -8.69
N ALA A 167 5.98 5.04 -8.69
CA ALA A 167 5.94 4.06 -7.61
C ALA A 167 7.26 3.28 -7.48
N PHE A 168 7.89 2.87 -8.59
CA PHE A 168 9.20 2.21 -8.56
C PHE A 168 10.34 3.14 -8.14
N VAL A 169 10.36 4.37 -8.66
CA VAL A 169 11.33 5.39 -8.24
C VAL A 169 11.15 5.69 -6.75
N GLY A 170 9.91 5.80 -6.28
CA GLY A 170 9.57 5.93 -4.87
C GLY A 170 10.05 4.75 -4.03
N ALA A 171 9.85 3.51 -4.49
CA ALA A 171 10.35 2.31 -3.83
C ALA A 171 11.88 2.33 -3.69
N VAL A 172 12.58 2.66 -4.77
CA VAL A 172 14.05 2.74 -4.80
C VAL A 172 14.54 3.87 -3.90
N GLY A 173 13.95 5.07 -3.99
CA GLY A 173 14.31 6.22 -3.16
C GLY A 173 14.05 5.99 -1.67
N PHE A 174 12.93 5.35 -1.33
CA PHE A 174 12.59 4.97 0.03
C PHE A 174 13.60 3.94 0.58
N TRP A 175 13.94 2.93 -0.21
CA TRP A 175 14.95 1.93 0.16
C TRP A 175 16.32 2.56 0.39
N PHE A 176 16.79 3.41 -0.52
CA PHE A 176 18.10 4.07 -0.39
C PHE A 176 18.19 4.97 0.83
N THR A 177 17.15 5.75 1.10
CA THR A 177 17.11 6.65 2.27
C THR A 177 17.03 5.87 3.57
N ASN A 178 16.17 4.84 3.65
CA ASN A 178 15.89 4.13 4.89
C ASN A 178 16.79 2.92 5.15
N ARG A 179 17.73 2.58 4.26
CA ARG A 179 18.69 1.47 4.50
C ARG A 179 19.53 1.66 5.77
N SER A 180 19.72 2.91 6.21
CA SER A 180 20.45 3.20 7.45
C SER A 180 19.59 2.85 8.66
N THR A 181 18.35 3.35 8.68
CA THR A 181 17.35 3.08 9.71
C THR A 181 17.03 1.59 9.83
N ASP A 182 16.97 0.87 8.70
CA ASP A 182 16.72 -0.57 8.69
C ASP A 182 17.78 -1.36 9.46
N LYS A 183 19.05 -0.95 9.38
CA LYS A 183 20.16 -1.58 10.13
C LYS A 183 20.06 -1.31 11.64
N GLU A 184 19.64 -0.10 12.01
CA GLU A 184 19.43 0.25 13.42
C GLU A 184 18.24 -0.52 14.01
N GLU A 185 17.14 -0.63 13.27
CA GLU A 185 15.99 -1.44 13.67
C GLU A 185 16.34 -2.93 13.79
N ASP A 186 17.09 -3.48 12.84
CA ASP A 186 17.58 -4.87 12.91
C ASP A 186 18.51 -5.07 14.12
N ALA A 187 19.35 -4.09 14.47
CA ALA A 187 20.21 -4.16 15.64
C ALA A 187 19.42 -4.13 16.95
N LEU A 188 18.45 -3.22 17.07
CA LEU A 188 17.57 -3.11 18.25
C LEU A 188 16.72 -4.38 18.45
N ASN A 189 16.21 -4.96 17.36
CA ASN A 189 15.43 -6.20 17.40
C ASN A 189 16.26 -7.45 17.75
N ASN A 190 17.59 -7.35 17.77
CA ASN A 190 18.50 -8.44 18.14
C ASN A 190 19.14 -8.25 19.52
N LEU A 191 18.83 -7.16 20.24
CA LEU A 191 19.25 -7.01 21.63
C LEU A 191 18.51 -8.06 22.48
N PRO A 192 19.19 -8.74 23.43
CA PRO A 192 18.52 -9.53 24.44
C PRO A 192 17.50 -8.63 25.14
N ASN A 193 16.25 -9.08 25.26
CA ASN A 193 15.28 -8.36 26.08
C ASN A 193 15.90 -8.25 27.47
N GLY A 194 16.20 -7.01 27.88
CA GLY A 194 16.67 -6.74 29.22
C GLY A 194 15.53 -7.05 30.17
N ASP A 195 15.54 -8.24 30.75
CA ASP A 195 14.75 -8.53 31.94
C ASP A 195 15.26 -7.57 33.02
N CYS A 196 14.59 -6.42 33.15
CA CYS A 196 14.67 -5.63 34.37
C CYS A 196 13.98 -6.46 35.44
N GLU A 197 14.72 -7.41 36.02
CA GLU A 197 14.43 -7.94 37.33
C GLU A 197 14.51 -6.74 38.27
N VAL A 198 13.35 -6.13 38.53
CA VAL A 198 13.22 -5.11 39.56
C VAL A 198 13.60 -5.82 40.84
N ARG A 199 14.84 -5.64 41.28
CA ARG A 199 15.35 -6.17 42.54
C ARG A 199 14.56 -5.51 43.66
N THR A 200 13.41 -6.09 43.98
CA THR A 200 12.47 -5.65 45.01
C THR A 200 13.19 -5.43 46.34
N ASP A 201 14.27 -6.16 46.58
CA ASP A 201 15.13 -6.02 47.75
C ASP A 201 15.73 -4.61 47.92
N ASP A 202 16.01 -3.87 46.84
CA ASP A 202 16.56 -2.50 46.94
C ASP A 202 15.49 -1.48 47.36
N LEU A 203 14.23 -1.75 47.01
CA LEU A 203 13.08 -0.93 47.39
C LEU A 203 12.71 -1.19 48.85
N GLU A 204 12.70 -2.46 49.27
CA GLU A 204 12.45 -2.82 50.67
C GLU A 204 13.55 -2.31 51.62
N ARG A 205 14.81 -2.38 51.21
CA ARG A 205 15.94 -1.90 52.02
C ARG A 205 15.92 -0.38 52.21
N LYS A 206 15.49 0.38 51.20
CA LYS A 206 15.34 1.85 51.28
C LYS A 206 14.10 2.29 52.07
N LEU A 207 13.07 1.44 52.15
CA LEU A 207 11.91 1.67 53.00
C LEU A 207 12.17 1.31 54.46
N ALA A 208 13.11 0.39 54.73
CA ALA A 208 13.54 0.04 56.08
C ALA A 208 14.54 1.04 56.72
N GLU A 209 15.15 1.92 55.91
CA GLU A 209 16.11 2.95 56.35
C GLU A 209 15.47 4.34 56.60
N ASN A 210 14.16 4.51 56.38
CA ASN A 210 13.38 5.71 56.73
C ASN A 210 12.34 5.41 57.81
#